data_AF-A0A962NX83-F1
#
_entry.id   AF-A0A962NX83-F1
#
_cell.length_a   1.000
_cell.length_b   1.000
_cell.length_c   1.000
_cell.angle_alpha   90.00
_cell.angle_beta   90.00
_cell.angle_gamma   90.00
#
_symmetry.space_group_name_H-M   'P 1'
#
loop_
_entity.id
_entity.type
_entity.pdbx_description
1 polymer ?
#
loop_
_entity_poly.entity_id
_entity_poly.type
_entity_poly.pdbx_seq_one_letter_code
_entity_poly.pdbx_strand_id
1 'polypeptide(L)'
;YLADSRLYDGGDDDLQSNDQEPSACLQEAGRLEELIATATRLKGKSGDPKLVALIQHVDDLIKEGFHPVIFCRYVATAHYVAEHLKKHFSSKAVTIDAVTGEYTSEERKQRVEALAEEPARILVATDCLSEGVNLQHVFTAVIHYDLAWNPTRHEQREGRVDRFGQPAEQVRCTMLYGQDNPVDGFVLHVILRKADAIRQELGVLVPMPEDAQRINQALVKAALMKRDRSPKFQQAVLDFGDELENDLKPLQAQWHDALEKAKANRTVFAQRRIKPEEVLPEWQKQQTSLGSEADVQRFVQNACARLNAPLEPSRGNSFRLLPQHLPQVLRLRFADEGMEKEQRIDFSQLHRSHPLVSLLAEHLLEEALLGDNPVAARAAVTVTTEVDAVTTLYVLRLRHQLSYQKRGQSHHLMAEETVTIAVRGRVQPEWLTDEVASQLLLCQPSGNLNTAFMQSEITKALEFLQQNSRYLESLAHQRAEILLADHRRVREAARDIGQYAVVPCLPIDVMGVYVLLPDEL
;
A
#
# COMPACT_ATOMS: atom_id res chain seq x y z
N TYR A 1 -16.43 23.97 -10.99
CA TYR A 1 -16.13 22.58 -10.58
C TYR A 1 -15.68 21.82 -11.82
N LEU A 2 -14.38 21.80 -12.06
CA LEU A 2 -13.75 21.03 -13.15
C LEU A 2 -13.46 19.65 -12.58
N ALA A 3 -14.29 18.66 -12.93
CA ALA A 3 -14.07 17.27 -12.58
C ALA A 3 -12.93 16.72 -13.44
N ASP A 4 -11.88 16.23 -12.79
CA ASP A 4 -10.70 15.63 -13.41
C ASP A 4 -11.04 14.23 -13.91
N SER A 5 -11.20 14.07 -15.23
CA SER A 5 -11.59 12.84 -15.90
C SER A 5 -10.45 11.82 -16.07
N ARG A 6 -9.37 11.93 -15.28
CA ARG A 6 -8.16 11.10 -15.36
C ARG A 6 -8.02 10.04 -14.26
N LEU A 7 -9.00 9.94 -13.37
CA LEU A 7 -9.06 9.00 -12.25
C LEU A 7 -10.47 8.40 -12.13
N TYR A 8 -11.03 7.94 -13.25
CA TYR A 8 -12.11 6.96 -13.20
C TYR A 8 -11.43 5.58 -13.20
N ASP A 9 -11.14 5.07 -12.00
CA ASP A 9 -11.04 3.64 -11.83
C ASP A 9 -12.42 3.04 -12.17
N GLY A 10 -12.43 1.86 -12.77
CA GLY A 10 -13.63 1.26 -13.33
C GLY A 10 -14.78 1.32 -12.33
N GLY A 11 -15.84 2.04 -12.70
CA GLY A 11 -17.14 1.84 -12.06
C GLY A 11 -17.51 0.38 -12.22
N ASP A 12 -18.20 -0.17 -11.21
CA ASP A 12 -18.68 -1.56 -11.11
C ASP A 12 -18.78 -2.19 -12.50
N ASP A 13 -17.70 -2.87 -12.90
CA ASP A 13 -17.65 -3.50 -14.20
C ASP A 13 -18.75 -4.55 -14.12
N ASP A 14 -19.80 -4.32 -14.90
CA ASP A 14 -21.03 -5.07 -14.87
C ASP A 14 -20.64 -6.54 -14.68
N LEU A 15 -21.00 -7.11 -13.52
CA LEU A 15 -21.19 -8.53 -13.37
C LEU A 15 -22.30 -8.89 -14.35
N GLN A 16 -22.00 -8.86 -15.66
CA GLN A 16 -22.90 -9.23 -16.70
C GLN A 16 -23.22 -10.68 -16.41
N SER A 17 -24.44 -10.82 -15.94
CA SER A 17 -25.22 -12.02 -15.72
C SER A 17 -25.42 -12.78 -17.03
N ASN A 18 -24.34 -13.05 -17.76
CA ASN A 18 -24.30 -14.01 -18.85
C ASN A 18 -24.16 -15.45 -18.32
N ASP A 19 -24.47 -15.66 -17.04
CA ASP A 19 -24.99 -16.93 -16.51
C ASP A 19 -26.53 -17.00 -16.71
N GLN A 20 -27.03 -16.44 -17.81
CA GLN A 20 -28.33 -16.90 -18.32
C GLN A 20 -28.11 -18.30 -18.87
N GLU A 21 -28.47 -19.31 -18.07
CA GLU A 21 -28.78 -20.63 -18.60
C GLU A 21 -29.72 -20.41 -19.79
N PRO A 22 -29.32 -20.81 -21.02
CA PRO A 22 -30.20 -20.65 -22.16
C PRO A 22 -31.51 -21.37 -21.85
N SER A 23 -32.63 -20.66 -21.97
CA SER A 23 -33.96 -21.24 -21.79
C SER A 23 -34.04 -22.52 -22.61
N ALA A 24 -34.01 -23.66 -21.92
CA ALA A 24 -33.83 -24.96 -22.53
C ALA A 24 -35.10 -25.31 -23.32
N CYS A 25 -35.17 -24.90 -24.58
CA CYS A 25 -36.08 -25.51 -25.54
C CYS A 25 -35.45 -26.86 -25.93
N LEU A 26 -35.65 -27.85 -25.05
CA LEU A 26 -35.10 -29.20 -25.14
C LEU A 26 -35.70 -29.96 -26.33
N GLN A 27 -35.17 -29.72 -27.54
CA GLN A 27 -35.29 -30.68 -28.64
C GLN A 27 -34.15 -31.73 -28.60
N GLU A 28 -33.15 -31.59 -27.72
CA GLU A 28 -31.98 -32.48 -27.58
C GLU A 28 -31.74 -33.03 -26.16
N ALA A 29 -32.79 -33.28 -25.37
CA ALA A 29 -32.65 -33.74 -23.96
C ALA A 29 -31.76 -34.99 -23.80
N GLY A 30 -31.93 -36.00 -24.67
CA GLY A 30 -31.18 -37.25 -24.57
C GLY A 30 -29.67 -37.10 -24.77
N ARG A 31 -29.24 -36.19 -25.66
CA ARG A 31 -27.80 -35.94 -25.89
C ARG A 31 -27.16 -35.22 -24.71
N LEU A 32 -27.89 -34.32 -24.06
CA LEU A 32 -27.42 -33.64 -22.86
C LEU A 32 -27.29 -34.62 -21.69
N GLU A 33 -28.26 -35.52 -21.51
CA GLU A 33 -28.21 -36.58 -20.50
C GLU A 33 -27.01 -37.53 -20.71
N GLU A 34 -26.73 -37.92 -21.96
CA GLU A 34 -25.54 -38.72 -22.30
C GLU A 34 -24.22 -38.01 -21.97
N LEU A 35 -24.15 -36.69 -22.21
CA LEU A 35 -23.00 -35.86 -21.86
C LEU A 35 -22.83 -35.75 -20.33
N ILE A 36 -23.91 -35.55 -19.60
CA ILE A 36 -23.91 -35.51 -18.12
C ILE A 36 -23.45 -36.85 -17.55
N ALA A 37 -23.96 -37.97 -18.08
CA ALA A 37 -23.55 -39.31 -17.66
C ALA A 37 -22.06 -39.56 -17.96
N THR A 38 -21.58 -39.12 -19.12
CA THR A 38 -20.16 -39.21 -19.49
C THR A 38 -19.28 -38.36 -18.57
N ALA A 39 -19.66 -37.11 -18.29
CA ALA A 39 -18.94 -36.23 -17.37
C ALA A 39 -18.89 -36.81 -15.95
N THR A 40 -20.01 -37.37 -15.47
CA THR A 40 -20.09 -38.02 -14.16
C THR A 40 -19.17 -39.23 -14.07
N ARG A 41 -19.08 -40.05 -15.14
CA ARG A 41 -18.18 -41.20 -15.22
C ARG A 41 -16.70 -40.79 -15.24
N LEU A 42 -16.37 -39.66 -15.86
CA LEU A 42 -15.00 -39.15 -15.95
C LEU A 42 -14.55 -38.37 -14.71
N LYS A 43 -15.44 -38.16 -13.72
CA LYS A 43 -15.14 -37.41 -12.50
C LYS A 43 -14.02 -38.08 -11.68
N GLY A 44 -13.07 -37.27 -11.21
CA GLY A 44 -12.01 -37.69 -10.29
C GLY A 44 -10.74 -38.23 -10.95
N LYS A 45 -9.79 -38.68 -10.13
CA LYS A 45 -8.41 -38.98 -10.56
C LYS A 45 -8.28 -40.04 -11.66
N SER A 46 -9.23 -40.97 -11.75
CA SER A 46 -9.20 -42.05 -12.74
C SER A 46 -9.66 -41.62 -14.13
N GLY A 47 -10.41 -40.52 -14.25
CA GLY A 47 -11.00 -40.05 -15.51
C GLY A 47 -10.58 -38.65 -15.93
N ASP A 48 -10.04 -37.84 -15.03
CA ASP A 48 -9.66 -36.45 -15.26
C ASP A 48 -8.12 -36.26 -15.24
N PRO A 49 -7.44 -36.28 -16.40
CA PRO A 49 -5.99 -36.11 -16.46
C PRO A 49 -5.54 -34.71 -16.05
N LYS A 50 -6.39 -33.68 -16.22
CA LYS A 50 -6.07 -32.29 -15.85
C LYS A 50 -6.04 -32.14 -14.33
N LEU A 51 -6.99 -32.76 -13.63
CA LEU A 51 -6.98 -32.84 -12.17
C LEU A 51 -5.76 -33.62 -11.66
N VAL A 52 -5.38 -34.73 -12.30
CA VAL A 52 -4.19 -35.49 -11.92
C VAL A 52 -2.92 -34.63 -12.05
N ALA A 53 -2.77 -33.92 -13.17
CA ALA A 53 -1.66 -33.01 -13.39
C ALA A 53 -1.63 -31.86 -12.38
N LEU A 54 -2.79 -31.26 -12.08
CA LEU A 54 -2.92 -30.22 -11.05
C LEU A 54 -2.44 -30.74 -9.69
N ILE A 55 -2.91 -31.92 -9.29
CA ILE A 55 -2.57 -32.50 -7.99
C ILE A 55 -1.06 -32.73 -7.87
N GLN A 56 -0.44 -33.29 -8.91
CA GLN A 56 1.01 -33.50 -8.93
C GLN A 56 1.76 -32.18 -8.81
N HIS A 57 1.36 -31.17 -9.59
CA HIS A 57 2.02 -29.85 -9.59
C HIS A 57 1.87 -29.13 -8.24
N VAL A 58 0.68 -29.16 -7.64
CA VAL A 58 0.43 -28.58 -6.32
C VAL A 58 1.25 -29.31 -5.24
N ASP A 59 1.40 -30.62 -5.34
CA ASP A 59 2.24 -31.39 -4.42
C ASP A 59 3.70 -30.92 -4.44
N ASP A 60 4.23 -30.64 -5.63
CA ASP A 60 5.59 -30.16 -5.81
C ASP A 60 5.75 -28.72 -5.32
N LEU A 61 4.79 -27.82 -5.62
CA LEU A 61 4.79 -26.44 -5.09
C LEU A 61 4.76 -26.39 -3.56
N ILE A 62 3.96 -27.24 -2.91
CA ILE A 62 3.88 -27.29 -1.45
C ILE A 62 5.19 -27.81 -0.85
N LYS A 63 5.85 -28.81 -1.47
CA LYS A 63 7.17 -29.28 -1.02
C LYS A 63 8.24 -28.20 -1.12
N GLU A 64 8.12 -27.34 -2.11
CA GLU A 64 9.02 -26.20 -2.32
C GLU A 64 8.68 -24.98 -1.44
N GLY A 65 7.63 -25.07 -0.61
CA GLY A 65 7.25 -24.03 0.35
C GLY A 65 6.33 -22.93 -0.23
N PHE A 66 5.76 -23.12 -1.42
CA PHE A 66 4.82 -22.16 -1.99
C PHE A 66 3.40 -22.32 -1.41
N HIS A 67 2.65 -21.23 -1.44
CA HIS A 67 1.24 -21.17 -1.04
C HIS A 67 0.39 -20.83 -2.28
N PRO A 68 -0.20 -21.83 -2.96
CA PRO A 68 -0.85 -21.61 -4.25
C PRO A 68 -2.30 -21.12 -4.13
N VAL A 69 -2.66 -20.21 -5.03
CA VAL A 69 -4.04 -19.87 -5.39
C VAL A 69 -4.37 -20.49 -6.74
N ILE A 70 -5.47 -21.24 -6.81
CA ILE A 70 -5.93 -21.93 -8.01
C ILE A 70 -7.17 -21.23 -8.53
N PHE A 71 -7.07 -20.58 -9.68
CA PHE A 71 -8.19 -19.90 -10.33
C PHE A 71 -8.93 -20.83 -11.28
N CYS A 72 -10.22 -21.03 -10.99
CA CYS A 72 -11.18 -21.74 -11.83
C CYS A 72 -12.18 -20.74 -12.42
N ARG A 73 -12.77 -21.05 -13.58
CA ARG A 73 -13.79 -20.18 -14.16
C ARG A 73 -15.15 -20.35 -13.46
N TYR A 74 -15.57 -21.60 -13.29
CA TYR A 74 -16.91 -21.94 -12.80
C TYR A 74 -16.89 -22.31 -11.32
N VAL A 75 -17.91 -21.89 -10.59
CA VAL A 75 -18.13 -22.21 -9.16
C VAL A 75 -18.12 -23.72 -8.92
N ALA A 76 -18.84 -24.48 -9.75
CA ALA A 76 -18.87 -25.95 -9.67
C ALA A 76 -17.47 -26.58 -9.84
N THR A 77 -16.62 -25.99 -10.69
CA THR A 77 -15.24 -26.46 -10.91
C THR A 77 -14.35 -26.13 -9.72
N ALA A 78 -14.50 -24.94 -9.12
CA ALA A 78 -13.77 -24.58 -7.90
C ALA A 78 -14.08 -25.54 -6.75
N HIS A 79 -15.36 -25.85 -6.51
CA HIS A 79 -15.76 -26.83 -5.50
C HIS A 79 -15.26 -28.24 -5.80
N TYR A 80 -15.37 -28.69 -7.05
CA TYR A 80 -14.85 -29.98 -7.51
C TYR A 80 -13.35 -30.13 -7.25
N VAL A 81 -12.56 -29.14 -7.66
CA VAL A 81 -11.09 -29.12 -7.46
C VAL A 81 -10.76 -29.11 -5.97
N ALA A 82 -11.41 -28.25 -5.18
CA ALA A 82 -11.19 -28.17 -3.73
C ALA A 82 -11.52 -29.49 -3.02
N GLU A 83 -12.64 -30.15 -3.37
CA GLU A 83 -13.02 -31.44 -2.79
C GLU A 83 -11.96 -32.53 -3.05
N HIS A 84 -11.44 -32.60 -4.28
CA HIS A 84 -10.43 -33.59 -4.65
C HIS A 84 -9.05 -33.29 -4.06
N LEU A 85 -8.68 -32.01 -3.92
CA LEU A 85 -7.47 -31.60 -3.21
C LEU A 85 -7.58 -31.93 -1.73
N LYS A 86 -8.70 -31.60 -1.06
CA LYS A 86 -8.96 -31.96 0.35
C LYS A 86 -8.81 -33.46 0.59
N LYS A 87 -9.38 -34.30 -0.29
CA LYS A 87 -9.22 -35.76 -0.21
C LYS A 87 -7.76 -36.19 -0.34
N HIS A 88 -7.00 -35.60 -1.28
CA HIS A 88 -5.61 -35.97 -1.50
C HIS A 88 -4.67 -35.53 -0.36
N PHE A 89 -4.86 -34.32 0.16
CA PHE A 89 -4.06 -33.72 1.20
C PHE A 89 -4.57 -34.05 2.62
N SER A 90 -5.59 -34.88 2.78
CA SER A 90 -6.20 -35.25 4.07
C SER A 90 -5.23 -35.82 5.11
N SER A 91 -4.11 -36.40 4.68
CA SER A 91 -3.04 -36.93 5.55
C SER A 91 -1.91 -35.94 5.82
N LYS A 92 -1.95 -34.76 5.19
CA LYS A 92 -0.96 -33.68 5.32
C LYS A 92 -1.60 -32.53 6.10
N ALA A 93 -0.79 -31.80 6.86
CA ALA A 93 -1.25 -30.59 7.56
C ALA A 93 -1.34 -29.40 6.57
N VAL A 94 -2.20 -29.52 5.57
CA VAL A 94 -2.45 -28.48 4.55
C VAL A 94 -3.92 -28.08 4.59
N THR A 95 -4.16 -26.81 4.88
CA THR A 95 -5.52 -26.26 4.95
C THR A 95 -5.95 -25.80 3.55
N ILE A 96 -7.14 -26.22 3.12
CA ILE A 96 -7.64 -25.95 1.76
C ILE A 96 -9.02 -25.34 1.87
N ASP A 97 -9.26 -24.22 1.21
CA ASP A 97 -10.61 -23.66 1.12
C ASP A 97 -10.97 -23.18 -0.29
N ALA A 98 -12.27 -23.14 -0.57
CA ALA A 98 -12.82 -22.64 -1.82
C ALA A 98 -13.56 -21.32 -1.58
N VAL A 99 -13.16 -20.26 -2.27
CA VAL A 99 -13.79 -18.95 -2.20
C VAL A 99 -14.36 -18.60 -3.57
N THR A 100 -15.69 -18.62 -3.66
CA THR A 100 -16.44 -18.47 -4.91
C THR A 100 -17.31 -17.21 -4.89
N GLY A 101 -17.99 -16.94 -6.01
CA GLY A 101 -18.95 -15.84 -6.12
C GLY A 101 -20.17 -15.96 -5.22
N GLU A 102 -20.42 -17.13 -4.62
CA GLU A 102 -21.57 -17.41 -3.74
C GLU A 102 -21.48 -16.70 -2.39
N TYR A 103 -20.28 -16.25 -2.00
CA TYR A 103 -20.05 -15.58 -0.73
C TYR A 103 -20.08 -14.06 -0.89
N THR A 104 -20.53 -13.36 0.16
CA THR A 104 -20.44 -11.90 0.26
C THR A 104 -19.00 -11.42 0.38
N SER A 105 -18.72 -10.16 0.06
CA SER A 105 -17.35 -9.60 0.11
C SER A 105 -16.69 -9.73 1.48
N GLU A 106 -17.46 -9.59 2.55
CA GLU A 106 -16.98 -9.72 3.94
C GLU A 106 -16.61 -11.18 4.27
N GLU A 107 -17.48 -12.13 3.92
CA GLU A 107 -17.19 -13.56 4.11
C GLU A 107 -15.99 -14.04 3.29
N ARG A 108 -15.77 -13.46 2.09
CA ARG A 108 -14.58 -13.76 1.28
C ARG A 108 -13.29 -13.33 1.99
N LYS A 109 -13.28 -12.12 2.57
CA LYS A 109 -12.13 -11.61 3.34
C LYS A 109 -11.85 -12.49 4.56
N GLN A 110 -12.87 -12.79 5.36
CA GLN A 110 -12.73 -13.60 6.57
C GLN A 110 -12.16 -15.00 6.27
N ARG A 111 -12.59 -15.65 5.18
CA ARG A 111 -12.04 -16.96 4.78
C ARG A 111 -10.58 -16.88 4.35
N VAL A 112 -10.21 -15.83 3.61
CA VAL A 112 -8.81 -15.61 3.20
C VAL A 112 -7.93 -15.30 4.40
N GLU A 113 -8.41 -14.50 5.35
CA GLU A 113 -7.72 -14.21 6.61
C GLU A 113 -7.54 -15.47 7.46
N ALA A 114 -8.57 -16.33 7.57
CA ALA A 114 -8.46 -17.60 8.28
C ALA A 114 -7.41 -18.52 7.65
N LEU A 115 -7.31 -18.57 6.32
CA LEU A 115 -6.21 -19.28 5.65
C LEU A 115 -4.84 -18.66 5.93
N ALA A 116 -4.75 -17.34 6.14
CA ALA A 116 -3.49 -16.65 6.42
C ALA A 116 -2.85 -17.04 7.76
N GLU A 117 -3.60 -17.65 8.67
CA GLU A 117 -3.07 -18.16 9.95
C GLU A 117 -2.43 -19.56 9.82
N GLU A 118 -2.70 -20.27 8.72
CA GLU A 118 -2.33 -21.68 8.55
C GLU A 118 -0.95 -21.86 7.88
N PRO A 119 -0.04 -22.71 8.42
CA PRO A 119 1.33 -22.80 7.94
C PRO A 119 1.48 -23.33 6.51
N ALA A 120 0.56 -24.20 6.07
CA ALA A 120 0.49 -24.66 4.69
C ALA A 120 -0.96 -24.57 4.20
N ARG A 121 -1.16 -23.88 3.08
CA ARG A 121 -2.48 -23.45 2.64
C ARG A 121 -2.63 -23.45 1.12
N ILE A 122 -3.83 -23.77 0.66
CA ILE A 122 -4.22 -23.74 -0.74
C ILE A 122 -5.58 -23.05 -0.84
N LEU A 123 -5.67 -22.04 -1.71
CA LEU A 123 -6.92 -21.36 -2.02
C LEU A 123 -7.40 -21.78 -3.39
N VAL A 124 -8.65 -22.23 -3.52
CA VAL A 124 -9.31 -22.41 -4.81
C VAL A 124 -10.32 -21.29 -4.97
N ALA A 125 -10.22 -20.53 -6.07
CA ALA A 125 -10.99 -19.32 -6.25
C ALA A 125 -11.64 -19.25 -7.63
N THR A 126 -12.77 -18.55 -7.73
CA THR A 126 -13.25 -18.03 -9.02
C THR A 126 -12.76 -16.59 -9.23
N ASP A 127 -13.16 -15.97 -10.34
CA ASP A 127 -12.87 -14.56 -10.64
C ASP A 127 -13.44 -13.58 -9.59
N CYS A 128 -14.23 -14.04 -8.62
CA CYS A 128 -14.71 -13.21 -7.53
C CYS A 128 -13.60 -12.66 -6.61
N LEU A 129 -12.40 -13.24 -6.67
CA LEU A 129 -11.20 -12.79 -5.97
C LEU A 129 -10.18 -12.12 -6.90
N SER A 130 -10.51 -11.92 -8.18
CA SER A 130 -9.67 -11.10 -9.06
C SER A 130 -9.77 -9.61 -8.74
N GLU A 131 -10.66 -9.19 -7.81
CA GLU A 131 -10.89 -7.81 -7.37
C GLU A 131 -11.25 -7.75 -5.87
N GLY A 132 -10.84 -6.68 -5.17
CA GLY A 132 -11.29 -6.35 -3.81
C GLY A 132 -10.67 -7.11 -2.62
N VAL A 133 -9.86 -8.15 -2.83
CA VAL A 133 -9.18 -8.91 -1.74
C VAL A 133 -7.67 -8.93 -1.93
N ASN A 134 -6.93 -8.70 -0.83
CA ASN A 134 -5.47 -8.69 -0.84
C ASN A 134 -4.89 -10.11 -0.65
N LEU A 135 -4.39 -10.73 -1.72
CA LEU A 135 -3.77 -12.07 -1.69
C LEU A 135 -2.24 -12.03 -1.54
N GLN A 136 -1.64 -10.84 -1.62
CA GLN A 136 -0.21 -10.62 -1.78
C GLN A 136 0.61 -11.13 -0.59
N HIS A 137 0.17 -10.89 0.63
CA HIS A 137 0.94 -11.27 1.82
C HIS A 137 0.70 -12.72 2.26
N VAL A 138 -0.25 -13.42 1.63
CA VAL A 138 -0.73 -14.73 2.06
C VAL A 138 -0.29 -15.83 1.11
N PHE A 139 -0.28 -15.55 -0.19
CA PHE A 139 -0.01 -16.53 -1.23
C PHE A 139 1.24 -16.16 -2.03
N THR A 140 1.89 -17.17 -2.60
CA THR A 140 3.17 -17.04 -3.31
C THR A 140 3.20 -17.80 -4.63
N ALA A 141 2.09 -18.45 -5.01
CA ALA A 141 1.93 -19.06 -6.32
C ALA A 141 0.51 -18.86 -6.85
N VAL A 142 0.39 -18.76 -8.18
CA VAL A 142 -0.86 -18.62 -8.92
C VAL A 142 -0.93 -19.73 -9.95
N ILE A 143 -2.02 -20.47 -9.94
CA ILE A 143 -2.29 -21.56 -10.89
C ILE A 143 -3.59 -21.23 -11.61
N HIS A 144 -3.53 -21.02 -12.91
CA HIS A 144 -4.72 -20.92 -13.74
C HIS A 144 -5.16 -22.32 -14.12
N TYR A 145 -6.16 -22.85 -13.42
CA TYR A 145 -6.77 -24.13 -13.79
C TYR A 145 -7.50 -23.96 -15.11
N ASP A 146 -8.30 -22.90 -15.25
CA ASP A 146 -8.96 -22.56 -16.50
C ASP A 146 -8.38 -21.29 -17.11
N LEU A 147 -8.06 -21.35 -18.40
CA LEU A 147 -7.61 -20.19 -19.14
C LEU A 147 -8.79 -19.26 -19.45
N ALA A 148 -8.65 -18.00 -19.04
CA ALA A 148 -9.54 -16.94 -19.43
C ALA A 148 -9.23 -16.53 -20.88
N TRP A 149 -10.28 -16.27 -21.64
CA TRP A 149 -10.14 -15.81 -23.03
C TRP A 149 -9.48 -14.43 -23.15
N ASN A 150 -9.47 -13.67 -22.05
CA ASN A 150 -8.85 -12.36 -21.96
C ASN A 150 -7.53 -12.47 -21.16
N PRO A 151 -6.36 -12.28 -21.80
CA PRO A 151 -5.05 -12.26 -21.14
C PRO A 151 -4.98 -11.26 -19.99
N THR A 152 -5.64 -10.11 -20.09
CA THR A 152 -5.68 -9.10 -19.02
C THR A 152 -6.27 -9.68 -17.73
N ARG A 153 -7.21 -10.63 -17.81
CA ARG A 153 -7.75 -11.30 -16.61
C ARG A 153 -6.70 -12.19 -15.93
N HIS A 154 -5.82 -12.83 -16.68
CA HIS A 154 -4.71 -13.59 -16.10
C HIS A 154 -3.74 -12.67 -15.37
N GLU A 155 -3.40 -11.55 -15.98
CA GLU A 155 -2.55 -10.52 -15.38
C GLU A 155 -3.18 -9.93 -14.11
N GLN A 156 -4.48 -9.63 -14.13
CA GLN A 156 -5.19 -9.14 -12.94
C GLN A 156 -5.17 -10.16 -11.80
N ARG A 157 -5.40 -11.44 -12.09
CA ARG A 157 -5.30 -12.55 -11.11
C ARG A 157 -3.89 -12.65 -10.54
N GLU A 158 -2.88 -12.62 -11.40
CA GLU A 158 -1.46 -12.66 -11.01
C GLU A 158 -1.08 -11.46 -10.15
N GLY A 159 -1.51 -10.26 -10.54
CA GLY A 159 -1.28 -9.00 -9.83
C GLY A 159 -1.92 -8.92 -8.44
N ARG A 160 -2.85 -9.83 -8.08
CA ARG A 160 -3.32 -9.95 -6.69
C ARG A 160 -2.26 -10.52 -5.76
N VAL A 161 -1.34 -11.32 -6.32
CA VAL A 161 -0.25 -11.99 -5.63
C VAL A 161 1.10 -11.31 -5.91
N ASP A 162 1.44 -11.08 -7.18
CA ASP A 162 2.68 -10.45 -7.63
C ASP A 162 2.51 -8.94 -7.82
N ARG A 163 2.83 -8.17 -6.76
CA ARG A 163 2.84 -6.70 -6.79
C ARG A 163 3.82 -6.14 -5.75
N PHE A 164 4.11 -4.84 -5.85
CA PHE A 164 5.03 -4.14 -4.95
C PHE A 164 4.66 -4.35 -3.47
N GLY A 165 5.60 -4.83 -2.66
CA GLY A 165 5.40 -5.19 -1.25
C GLY A 165 5.20 -6.69 -1.00
N GLN A 166 5.34 -7.55 -2.02
CA GLN A 166 5.30 -9.00 -1.87
C GLN A 166 6.53 -9.45 -1.06
N PRO A 167 6.34 -10.09 0.12
CA PRO A 167 7.47 -10.49 0.97
C PRO A 167 8.30 -11.63 0.39
N ALA A 168 7.72 -12.49 -0.45
CA ALA A 168 8.44 -13.59 -1.08
C ALA A 168 9.35 -13.09 -2.22
N GLU A 169 10.58 -13.61 -2.29
CA GLU A 169 11.54 -13.26 -3.35
C GLU A 169 11.06 -13.72 -4.74
N GLN A 170 10.28 -14.80 -4.80
CA GLN A 170 9.78 -15.37 -6.04
C GLN A 170 8.28 -15.69 -5.92
N VAL A 171 7.51 -15.30 -6.94
CA VAL A 171 6.12 -15.72 -7.14
C VAL A 171 6.06 -16.65 -8.34
N ARG A 172 5.42 -17.82 -8.21
CA ARG A 172 5.27 -18.78 -9.31
C ARG A 172 3.92 -18.65 -9.99
N CYS A 173 3.90 -18.39 -11.29
CA CYS A 173 2.70 -18.50 -12.10
C CYS A 173 2.73 -19.80 -12.93
N THR A 174 1.62 -20.53 -12.98
CA THR A 174 1.45 -21.73 -13.82
C THR A 174 0.11 -21.69 -14.54
N MET A 175 0.11 -22.05 -15.82
CA MET A 175 -1.08 -22.17 -16.66
C MET A 175 -1.30 -23.63 -17.06
N LEU A 176 -2.44 -24.23 -16.67
CA LEU A 176 -2.81 -25.57 -17.13
C LEU A 176 -3.63 -25.47 -18.41
N TYR A 177 -3.28 -26.28 -19.40
CA TYR A 177 -3.96 -26.32 -20.69
C TYR A 177 -4.11 -27.75 -21.21
N GLY A 178 -5.19 -28.03 -21.93
CA GLY A 178 -5.35 -29.28 -22.66
C GLY A 178 -4.76 -29.18 -24.06
N GLN A 179 -3.84 -30.08 -24.44
CA GLN A 179 -3.30 -30.13 -25.81
C GLN A 179 -4.40 -30.39 -26.85
N ASP A 180 -5.39 -31.20 -26.48
CA ASP A 180 -6.54 -31.55 -27.31
C ASP A 180 -7.69 -30.53 -27.21
N ASN A 181 -7.54 -29.48 -26.40
CA ASN A 181 -8.52 -28.42 -26.27
C ASN A 181 -8.20 -27.29 -27.28
N PRO A 182 -8.98 -27.13 -28.36
CA PRO A 182 -8.73 -26.10 -29.38
C PRO A 182 -8.73 -24.68 -28.81
N VAL A 183 -9.55 -24.47 -27.78
CA VAL A 183 -9.71 -23.21 -27.06
C VAL A 183 -8.44 -22.87 -26.30
N ASP A 184 -7.95 -23.78 -25.46
CA ASP A 184 -6.77 -23.51 -24.65
C ASP A 184 -5.54 -23.28 -25.54
N GLY A 185 -5.40 -24.03 -26.65
CA GLY A 185 -4.32 -23.84 -27.61
C GLY A 185 -4.34 -22.46 -28.28
N PHE A 186 -5.52 -21.92 -28.61
CA PHE A 186 -5.66 -20.57 -29.14
C PHE A 186 -5.32 -19.51 -28.09
N VAL A 187 -5.89 -19.65 -26.89
CA VAL A 187 -5.64 -18.73 -25.77
C VAL A 187 -4.16 -18.70 -25.42
N LEU A 188 -3.50 -19.86 -25.35
CA LEU A 188 -2.06 -19.97 -25.14
C LEU A 188 -1.25 -19.27 -26.25
N HIS A 189 -1.66 -19.41 -27.51
CA HIS A 189 -1.01 -18.73 -28.63
C HIS A 189 -1.12 -17.20 -28.56
N VAL A 190 -2.29 -16.69 -28.16
CA VAL A 190 -2.55 -15.25 -28.02
C VAL A 190 -1.86 -14.68 -26.77
N ILE A 191 -1.94 -15.38 -25.63
CA ILE A 191 -1.29 -15.01 -24.36
C ILE A 191 0.23 -15.04 -24.54
N LEU A 192 0.84 -16.18 -24.89
CA LEU A 192 2.28 -16.33 -24.80
C LEU A 192 3.03 -15.62 -25.94
N ARG A 193 2.64 -15.80 -27.21
CA ARG A 193 3.45 -15.25 -28.30
C ARG A 193 3.37 -13.75 -28.40
N LYS A 194 2.19 -13.19 -28.15
CA LYS A 194 1.97 -11.78 -28.41
C LYS A 194 2.21 -10.92 -27.17
N ALA A 195 1.91 -11.41 -25.96
CA ALA A 195 2.38 -10.74 -24.75
C ALA A 195 3.91 -10.81 -24.62
N ASP A 196 4.57 -11.91 -24.99
CA ASP A 196 6.05 -11.98 -24.93
C ASP A 196 6.71 -11.12 -26.01
N ALA A 197 6.18 -11.06 -27.23
CA ALA A 197 6.67 -10.13 -28.26
C ALA A 197 6.57 -8.66 -27.80
N ILE A 198 5.44 -8.29 -27.19
CA ILE A 198 5.22 -6.94 -26.64
C ILE A 198 6.14 -6.69 -25.45
N ARG A 199 6.29 -7.67 -24.54
CA ARG A 199 7.19 -7.57 -23.38
C ARG A 199 8.65 -7.46 -23.80
N GLN A 200 9.10 -8.19 -24.81
CA GLN A 200 10.46 -8.11 -25.34
C GLN A 200 10.73 -6.76 -26.02
N GLU A 201 9.76 -6.18 -26.72
CA GLU A 201 9.93 -4.89 -27.41
C GLU A 201 9.81 -3.69 -26.44
N LEU A 202 8.91 -3.76 -25.46
CA LEU A 202 8.56 -2.62 -24.60
C LEU A 202 9.02 -2.74 -23.16
N GLY A 203 9.36 -3.92 -22.68
CA GLY A 203 9.61 -4.19 -21.25
C GLY A 203 8.39 -4.01 -20.35
N VAL A 204 7.21 -3.78 -20.93
CA VAL A 204 5.92 -3.60 -20.23
C VAL A 204 4.83 -4.40 -20.95
N LEU A 205 3.84 -4.84 -20.18
CA LEU A 205 2.67 -5.53 -20.70
C LEU A 205 1.65 -4.49 -21.18
N VAL A 206 1.00 -4.76 -22.32
CA VAL A 206 -0.03 -3.88 -22.89
C VAL A 206 -1.38 -4.57 -22.70
N PRO A 207 -2.35 -3.93 -22.01
CA PRO A 207 -3.66 -4.53 -21.79
C PRO A 207 -4.36 -4.79 -23.14
N MET A 208 -5.03 -5.92 -23.23
CA MET A 208 -5.75 -6.31 -24.44
C MET A 208 -7.03 -5.47 -24.60
N PRO A 209 -7.43 -5.08 -25.84
CA PRO A 209 -8.70 -4.41 -26.09
C PRO A 209 -9.92 -5.24 -25.62
N GLU A 210 -10.93 -4.56 -25.09
CA GLU A 210 -12.15 -5.14 -24.47
C GLU A 210 -13.20 -5.68 -25.46
N ASP A 211 -12.82 -5.99 -26.71
CA ASP A 211 -13.74 -6.49 -27.74
C ASP A 211 -14.06 -8.01 -27.55
N ALA A 212 -14.51 -8.37 -26.35
CA ALA A 212 -14.75 -9.75 -25.89
C ALA A 212 -15.69 -10.53 -26.82
N GLN A 213 -16.65 -9.87 -27.45
CA GLN A 213 -17.60 -10.50 -28.37
C GLN A 213 -16.95 -11.01 -29.67
N ARG A 214 -16.04 -10.25 -30.27
CA ARG A 214 -15.32 -10.66 -31.49
C ARG A 214 -14.33 -11.78 -31.20
N ILE A 215 -13.68 -11.68 -30.05
CA ILE A 215 -12.77 -12.72 -29.55
C ILE A 215 -13.56 -14.02 -29.37
N ASN A 216 -14.73 -13.97 -28.71
CA ASN A 216 -15.61 -15.13 -28.55
C ASN A 216 -16.06 -15.72 -29.91
N GLN A 217 -16.41 -14.88 -30.90
CA GLN A 217 -16.81 -15.35 -32.24
C GLN A 217 -15.65 -16.04 -32.98
N ALA A 218 -14.45 -15.44 -32.97
CA ALA A 218 -13.25 -16.02 -33.57
C ALA A 218 -12.88 -17.36 -32.90
N LEU A 219 -13.04 -17.44 -31.58
CA LEU A 219 -12.80 -18.64 -30.78
C LEU A 219 -13.80 -19.76 -31.03
N VAL A 220 -15.10 -19.45 -31.09
CA VAL A 220 -16.14 -20.41 -31.44
C VAL A 220 -15.90 -20.94 -32.86
N LYS A 221 -15.56 -20.07 -33.82
CA LYS A 221 -15.24 -20.46 -35.19
C LYS A 221 -14.00 -21.35 -35.25
N ALA A 222 -12.93 -21.01 -34.53
CA ALA A 222 -11.72 -21.83 -34.43
C ALA A 222 -11.97 -23.20 -33.79
N ALA A 223 -12.78 -23.25 -32.73
CA ALA A 223 -13.14 -24.48 -32.03
C ALA A 223 -14.03 -25.40 -32.89
N LEU A 224 -14.98 -24.84 -33.65
CA LEU A 224 -15.84 -25.59 -34.56
C LEU A 224 -15.07 -26.12 -35.77
N MET A 225 -14.23 -25.29 -36.41
CA MET A 225 -13.48 -25.67 -37.61
C MET A 225 -12.41 -26.76 -37.37
N LYS A 226 -11.87 -26.87 -36.15
CA LYS A 226 -10.89 -27.92 -35.82
C LYS A 226 -11.55 -29.31 -35.66
N ARG A 227 -12.88 -29.37 -35.48
CA ARG A 227 -13.65 -30.60 -35.23
C ARG A 227 -13.98 -31.39 -36.51
N ASP A 228 -13.94 -30.77 -37.69
CA ASP A 228 -14.28 -31.40 -38.99
C ASP A 228 -13.11 -32.10 -39.71
N ARG A 229 -12.01 -32.41 -39.01
CA ARG A 229 -10.83 -33.04 -39.63
C ARG A 229 -11.05 -34.53 -39.94
N SER A 230 -11.48 -34.81 -41.17
CA SER A 230 -11.29 -36.10 -41.84
C SER A 230 -9.80 -36.36 -42.14
N PRO A 231 -9.30 -37.61 -42.09
CA PRO A 231 -7.84 -37.91 -42.06
C PRO A 231 -7.09 -37.71 -43.40
N LYS A 232 -7.68 -37.07 -44.42
CA LYS A 232 -7.02 -36.82 -45.72
C LYS A 232 -6.39 -35.43 -45.89
N PHE A 233 -6.45 -34.56 -44.87
CA PHE A 233 -6.01 -33.15 -44.96
C PHE A 233 -4.71 -32.83 -44.19
N GLN A 234 -3.79 -33.79 -44.08
CA GLN A 234 -2.49 -33.58 -43.38
C GLN A 234 -1.50 -32.66 -44.11
N GLN A 235 -1.73 -32.30 -45.38
CA GLN A 235 -0.81 -31.43 -46.14
C GLN A 235 -1.15 -29.92 -46.09
N ALA A 236 -2.27 -29.51 -45.47
CA ALA A 236 -2.68 -28.10 -45.39
C ALA A 236 -2.37 -27.43 -44.05
N VAL A 237 -1.39 -27.93 -43.27
CA VAL A 237 -1.03 -27.35 -41.95
C VAL A 237 -0.45 -25.92 -42.05
N LEU A 238 -0.06 -25.48 -43.25
CA LEU A 238 0.54 -24.16 -43.50
C LEU A 238 -0.45 -23.06 -43.91
N ASP A 239 -1.73 -23.38 -44.16
CA ASP A 239 -2.74 -22.41 -44.66
C ASP A 239 -3.75 -21.99 -43.57
N PHE A 240 -3.51 -22.39 -42.32
CA PHE A 240 -4.37 -22.07 -41.17
C PHE A 240 -4.15 -20.66 -40.59
N GLY A 241 -3.13 -19.94 -41.05
CA GLY A 241 -2.82 -18.58 -40.60
C GLY A 241 -3.77 -17.55 -41.21
N ASP A 242 -4.01 -17.64 -42.51
CA ASP A 242 -4.52 -16.50 -43.29
C ASP A 242 -6.01 -16.18 -43.03
N GLU A 243 -6.89 -17.17 -42.90
CA GLU A 243 -8.32 -16.93 -42.61
C GLU A 243 -8.56 -16.44 -41.18
N LEU A 244 -7.82 -16.98 -40.21
CA LEU A 244 -7.90 -16.57 -38.80
C LEU A 244 -7.20 -15.22 -38.57
N GLU A 245 -6.11 -14.94 -39.28
CA GLU A 245 -5.49 -13.62 -39.31
C GLU A 245 -6.46 -12.57 -39.87
N ASN A 246 -7.23 -12.89 -40.91
CA ASN A 246 -8.21 -11.98 -41.47
C ASN A 246 -9.29 -11.57 -40.45
N ASP A 247 -9.82 -12.50 -39.67
CA ASP A 247 -10.81 -12.21 -38.62
C ASP A 247 -10.18 -11.44 -37.43
N LEU A 248 -8.88 -11.66 -37.15
CA LEU A 248 -8.17 -10.99 -36.07
C LEU A 248 -7.55 -9.64 -36.45
N LYS A 249 -7.39 -9.30 -37.74
CA LYS A 249 -6.81 -8.03 -38.22
C LYS A 249 -7.35 -6.77 -37.51
N PRO A 250 -8.66 -6.61 -37.28
CA PRO A 250 -9.19 -5.45 -36.55
C PRO A 250 -8.69 -5.37 -35.10
N LEU A 251 -8.64 -6.53 -34.42
CA LEU A 251 -8.10 -6.64 -33.06
C LEU A 251 -6.60 -6.38 -33.05
N GLN A 252 -5.86 -6.85 -34.06
CA GLN A 252 -4.43 -6.59 -34.21
C GLN A 252 -4.15 -5.09 -34.40
N ALA A 253 -4.99 -4.37 -35.14
CA ALA A 253 -4.87 -2.93 -35.34
C ALA A 253 -5.15 -2.15 -34.04
N GLN A 254 -6.24 -2.48 -33.33
CA GLN A 254 -6.53 -1.88 -32.02
C GLN A 254 -5.39 -2.11 -31.02
N TRP A 255 -4.78 -3.30 -31.05
CA TRP A 255 -3.68 -3.62 -30.17
C TRP A 255 -2.40 -2.88 -30.55
N HIS A 256 -2.12 -2.68 -31.85
CA HIS A 256 -1.04 -1.79 -32.30
C HIS A 256 -1.28 -0.33 -31.88
N ASP A 257 -2.51 0.17 -31.98
CA ASP A 257 -2.86 1.52 -31.52
C ASP A 257 -2.68 1.66 -30.00
N ALA A 258 -3.07 0.65 -29.22
CA ALA A 258 -2.85 0.61 -27.77
C ALA A 258 -1.35 0.57 -27.44
N LEU A 259 -0.57 -0.17 -28.23
CA LEU A 259 0.88 -0.27 -28.12
C LEU A 259 1.56 1.06 -28.45
N GLU A 260 1.17 1.74 -29.51
CA GLU A 260 1.69 3.06 -29.87
C GLU A 260 1.28 4.13 -28.85
N LYS A 261 0.05 4.07 -28.31
CA LYS A 261 -0.37 4.89 -27.16
C LYS A 261 0.47 4.58 -25.92
N ALA A 262 0.78 3.32 -25.64
CA ALA A 262 1.63 2.93 -24.52
C ALA A 262 3.08 3.38 -24.71
N LYS A 263 3.63 3.33 -25.94
CA LYS A 263 4.94 3.89 -26.31
C LYS A 263 4.96 5.41 -26.11
N ALA A 264 3.94 6.12 -26.61
CA ALA A 264 3.80 7.55 -26.42
C ALA A 264 3.65 7.92 -24.93
N ASN A 265 2.82 7.18 -24.19
CA ASN A 265 2.68 7.33 -22.75
C ASN A 265 4.00 7.04 -22.03
N ARG A 266 4.80 6.05 -22.44
CA ARG A 266 6.14 5.83 -21.88
C ARG A 266 7.09 7.00 -22.19
N THR A 267 6.97 7.74 -23.28
CA THR A 267 7.77 8.98 -23.41
C THR A 267 7.39 10.04 -22.34
N VAL A 268 6.15 9.96 -21.82
CA VAL A 268 5.64 10.78 -20.72
C VAL A 268 6.00 10.17 -19.33
N PHE A 269 5.97 8.84 -19.19
CA PHE A 269 6.08 8.09 -17.92
C PHE A 269 7.39 7.28 -17.74
N ALA A 270 8.31 7.27 -18.70
CA ALA A 270 9.67 6.75 -18.52
C ALA A 270 10.45 7.70 -17.60
N GLN A 271 10.04 7.73 -16.34
CA GLN A 271 10.76 8.40 -15.29
C GLN A 271 11.91 7.48 -14.85
N ARG A 272 12.97 7.48 -15.67
CA ARG A 272 14.33 7.70 -15.15
C ARG A 272 14.58 9.20 -14.95
N ARG A 273 13.53 10.01 -14.76
CA ARG A 273 13.60 11.49 -14.74
C ARG A 273 14.12 12.00 -13.40
N ILE A 274 13.72 11.37 -12.30
CA ILE A 274 14.21 11.66 -10.96
C ILE A 274 15.02 10.45 -10.54
N LYS A 275 16.33 10.63 -10.32
CA LYS A 275 17.13 9.53 -9.77
C LYS A 275 16.88 9.45 -8.27
N PRO A 276 16.71 8.25 -7.69
CA PRO A 276 16.52 8.10 -6.25
C PRO A 276 17.61 8.84 -5.46
N GLU A 277 18.87 8.76 -5.88
CA GLU A 277 19.99 9.48 -5.24
C GLU A 277 19.82 11.01 -5.14
N GLU A 278 19.04 11.65 -6.02
CA GLU A 278 18.84 13.10 -6.04
C GLU A 278 17.75 13.57 -5.06
N VAL A 279 16.80 12.70 -4.69
CA VAL A 279 15.64 13.03 -3.85
C VAL A 279 15.63 12.27 -2.53
N LEU A 280 16.26 11.11 -2.46
CA LEU A 280 16.34 10.27 -1.26
C LEU A 280 16.90 11.02 -0.05
N PRO A 281 17.95 11.87 -0.15
CA PRO A 281 18.40 12.66 0.99
C PRO A 281 17.31 13.60 1.52
N GLU A 282 16.54 14.24 0.65
CA GLU A 282 15.45 15.14 1.06
C GLU A 282 14.28 14.36 1.67
N TRP A 283 13.98 13.18 1.12
CA TRP A 283 12.98 12.29 1.69
C TRP A 283 13.40 11.78 3.08
N GLN A 284 14.68 11.43 3.28
CA GLN A 284 15.23 11.01 4.58
C GLN A 284 15.19 12.15 5.61
N LYS A 285 15.57 13.38 5.21
CA LYS A 285 15.44 14.56 6.08
C LYS A 285 13.99 14.79 6.49
N GLN A 286 13.05 14.69 5.53
CA GLN A 286 11.62 14.79 5.84
C GLN A 286 11.21 13.68 6.80
N GLN A 287 11.57 12.42 6.56
CA GLN A 287 11.23 11.31 7.45
C GLN A 287 11.77 11.52 8.87
N THR A 288 13.00 12.05 8.99
CA THR A 288 13.61 12.39 10.28
C THR A 288 12.84 13.52 10.98
N SER A 289 12.42 14.55 10.23
CA SER A 289 11.64 15.67 10.78
C SER A 289 10.20 15.28 11.15
N LEU A 290 9.59 14.36 10.41
CA LEU A 290 8.23 13.89 10.65
C LEU A 290 8.14 12.95 11.86
N GLY A 291 9.27 12.36 12.27
CA GLY A 291 9.37 11.40 13.36
C GLY A 291 9.26 9.96 12.89
N SER A 292 9.84 9.04 13.67
CA SER A 292 9.83 7.60 13.45
C SER A 292 8.62 6.92 14.08
N GLU A 293 8.41 5.65 13.76
CA GLU A 293 7.46 4.77 14.47
C GLU A 293 7.71 4.79 15.99
N ALA A 294 8.98 4.77 16.40
CA ALA A 294 9.36 4.82 17.81
C ALA A 294 8.95 6.14 18.48
N ASP A 295 8.98 7.26 17.76
CA ASP A 295 8.51 8.56 18.27
C ASP A 295 7.00 8.58 18.48
N VAL A 296 6.23 8.02 17.53
CA VAL A 296 4.78 7.88 17.66
C VAL A 296 4.44 6.96 18.82
N GLN A 297 5.12 5.81 18.94
CA GLN A 297 4.92 4.88 20.04
C GLN A 297 5.18 5.53 21.40
N ARG A 298 6.33 6.19 21.56
CA ARG A 298 6.69 6.91 22.78
C ARG A 298 5.67 7.99 23.10
N PHE A 299 5.27 8.79 22.10
CA PHE A 299 4.29 9.85 22.28
C PHE A 299 2.94 9.30 22.76
N VAL A 300 2.37 8.32 22.07
CA VAL A 300 1.05 7.76 22.43
C VAL A 300 1.11 7.10 23.80
N GLN A 301 2.14 6.30 24.09
CA GLN A 301 2.30 5.67 25.41
C GLN A 301 2.36 6.70 26.54
N ASN A 302 3.19 7.74 26.40
CA ASN A 302 3.34 8.78 27.40
C ASN A 302 2.07 9.64 27.54
N ALA A 303 1.43 10.00 26.44
CA ALA A 303 0.17 10.75 26.42
C ALA A 303 -0.93 9.98 27.17
N CYS A 304 -1.14 8.73 26.80
CA CYS A 304 -2.12 7.83 27.42
C CYS A 304 -1.83 7.64 28.92
N ALA A 305 -0.58 7.40 29.31
CA ALA A 305 -0.21 7.25 30.72
C ALA A 305 -0.51 8.53 31.54
N ARG A 306 -0.16 9.71 31.01
CA ARG A 306 -0.41 11.00 31.67
C ARG A 306 -1.90 11.36 31.75
N LEU A 307 -2.70 10.89 30.79
CA LEU A 307 -4.16 11.05 30.78
C LEU A 307 -4.88 9.97 31.61
N ASN A 308 -4.16 9.19 32.43
CA ASN A 308 -4.67 8.10 33.25
C ASN A 308 -5.37 6.97 32.46
N ALA A 309 -4.97 6.76 31.21
CA ALA A 309 -5.49 5.72 30.32
C ALA A 309 -4.35 4.93 29.66
N PRO A 310 -3.48 4.23 30.44
CA PRO A 310 -2.31 3.56 29.90
C PRO A 310 -2.68 2.47 28.89
N LEU A 311 -1.79 2.23 27.92
CA LEU A 311 -1.96 1.17 26.94
C LEU A 311 -1.72 -0.21 27.58
N GLU A 312 -2.61 -1.15 27.32
CA GLU A 312 -2.47 -2.53 27.79
C GLU A 312 -1.75 -3.39 26.74
N PRO A 313 -0.68 -4.11 27.09
CA PRO A 313 0.01 -4.98 26.14
C PRO A 313 -0.89 -6.16 25.75
N SER A 314 -0.92 -6.49 24.45
CA SER A 314 -1.64 -7.63 23.88
C SER A 314 -0.64 -8.62 23.25
N ARG A 315 -1.12 -9.71 22.65
CA ARG A 315 -0.23 -10.70 22.00
C ARG A 315 0.54 -10.06 20.83
N GLY A 316 1.84 -10.30 20.75
CA GLY A 316 2.72 -9.73 19.72
C GLY A 316 3.15 -8.28 20.03
N ASN A 317 3.45 -7.49 19.00
CA ASN A 317 3.79 -6.06 19.12
C ASN A 317 2.54 -5.15 19.16
N SER A 318 1.41 -5.66 19.68
CA SER A 318 0.12 -4.97 19.68
C SER A 318 -0.27 -4.47 21.07
N PHE A 319 -0.93 -3.32 21.13
CA PHE A 319 -1.40 -2.67 22.34
C PHE A 319 -2.92 -2.44 22.29
N ARG A 320 -3.55 -2.31 23.44
CA ARG A 320 -4.98 -1.99 23.56
C ARG A 320 -5.14 -0.64 24.25
N LEU A 321 -5.92 0.22 23.64
CA LEU A 321 -6.41 1.45 24.25
C LEU A 321 -7.89 1.29 24.56
N LEU A 322 -8.26 1.62 25.81
CA LEU A 322 -9.63 1.63 26.28
C LEU A 322 -10.12 3.10 26.39
N PRO A 323 -10.87 3.63 25.41
CA PRO A 323 -11.26 5.05 25.39
C PRO A 323 -12.13 5.47 26.59
N GLN A 324 -12.76 4.51 27.28
CA GLN A 324 -13.50 4.74 28.52
C GLN A 324 -12.65 5.38 29.65
N HIS A 325 -11.33 5.18 29.64
CA HIS A 325 -10.44 5.77 30.65
C HIS A 325 -9.96 7.18 30.27
N LEU A 326 -10.15 7.60 29.01
CA LEU A 326 -9.77 8.95 28.57
C LEU A 326 -10.71 10.01 29.16
N PRO A 327 -10.23 11.27 29.29
CA PRO A 327 -11.05 12.41 29.66
C PRO A 327 -12.30 12.54 28.78
N GLN A 328 -13.40 13.07 29.35
CA GLN A 328 -14.69 13.15 28.66
C GLN A 328 -14.61 13.86 27.30
N VAL A 329 -13.87 14.98 27.23
CA VAL A 329 -13.70 15.76 25.99
C VAL A 329 -13.05 14.91 24.89
N LEU A 330 -11.98 14.19 25.22
CA LEU A 330 -11.31 13.30 24.27
C LEU A 330 -12.20 12.13 23.87
N ARG A 331 -12.93 11.54 24.81
CA ARG A 331 -13.84 10.42 24.53
C ARG A 331 -14.92 10.80 23.52
N LEU A 332 -15.46 12.01 23.60
CA LEU A 332 -16.43 12.52 22.63
C LEU A 332 -15.81 12.69 21.24
N ARG A 333 -14.63 13.31 21.14
CA ARG A 333 -13.91 13.44 19.86
C ARG A 333 -13.54 12.09 19.25
N PHE A 334 -13.13 11.12 20.08
CA PHE A 334 -12.88 9.76 19.63
C PHE A 334 -14.14 9.08 19.11
N ALA A 335 -15.29 9.31 19.75
CA ALA A 335 -16.57 8.77 19.29
C ALA A 335 -17.00 9.38 17.93
N ASP A 336 -16.75 10.67 17.70
CA ASP A 336 -17.03 11.34 16.42
C ASP A 336 -16.23 10.71 15.25
N GLU A 337 -15.02 10.24 15.53
CA GLU A 337 -14.17 9.48 14.59
C GLU A 337 -14.45 7.96 14.56
N GLY A 338 -15.51 7.49 15.24
CA GLY A 338 -15.88 6.07 15.29
C GLY A 338 -15.00 5.20 16.20
N MET A 339 -14.15 5.79 17.03
CA MET A 339 -13.23 5.11 17.96
C MET A 339 -13.79 5.01 19.39
N GLU A 340 -15.10 4.76 19.53
CA GLU A 340 -15.78 4.65 20.84
C GLU A 340 -15.44 3.36 21.62
N LYS A 341 -15.05 2.30 20.90
CA LYS A 341 -14.74 0.97 21.46
C LYS A 341 -13.24 0.77 21.69
N GLU A 342 -12.88 -0.37 22.27
CA GLU A 342 -11.48 -0.81 22.41
C GLU A 342 -10.74 -0.69 21.06
N GLN A 343 -9.61 0.03 21.07
CA GLN A 343 -8.76 0.20 19.91
C GLN A 343 -7.54 -0.72 20.04
N ARG A 344 -7.33 -1.57 19.04
CA ARG A 344 -6.09 -2.35 18.91
C ARG A 344 -5.10 -1.56 18.10
N ILE A 345 -3.97 -1.25 18.71
CA ILE A 345 -2.91 -0.43 18.15
C ILE A 345 -1.75 -1.34 17.77
N ASP A 346 -1.42 -1.36 16.50
CA ASP A 346 -0.14 -1.87 15.99
C ASP A 346 0.68 -0.67 15.52
N PHE A 347 1.81 -0.41 16.18
CA PHE A 347 2.64 0.76 15.88
C PHE A 347 3.28 0.66 14.49
N SER A 348 3.43 -0.53 13.92
CA SER A 348 3.94 -0.71 12.55
C SER A 348 2.99 -0.16 11.49
N GLN A 349 1.73 0.04 11.85
CA GLN A 349 0.67 0.59 10.98
C GLN A 349 0.22 1.99 11.43
N LEU A 350 0.68 2.47 12.59
CA LEU A 350 0.25 3.74 13.16
C LEU A 350 1.22 4.87 12.79
N HIS A 351 0.71 5.87 12.09
CA HIS A 351 1.48 7.07 11.73
C HIS A 351 0.94 8.32 12.43
N ARG A 352 1.75 9.39 12.46
CA ARG A 352 1.42 10.66 13.15
C ARG A 352 0.09 11.30 12.74
N SER A 353 -0.33 11.11 11.48
CA SER A 353 -1.57 11.68 10.93
C SER A 353 -2.81 10.83 11.22
N HIS A 354 -2.65 9.70 11.92
CA HIS A 354 -3.79 8.86 12.29
C HIS A 354 -4.68 9.62 13.28
N PRO A 355 -6.02 9.58 13.16
CA PRO A 355 -6.93 10.34 14.02
C PRO A 355 -6.65 10.19 15.52
N LEU A 356 -6.37 8.96 15.99
CA LEU A 356 -5.95 8.68 17.36
C LEU A 356 -4.76 9.55 17.83
N VAL A 357 -3.72 9.66 17.01
CA VAL A 357 -2.49 10.40 17.36
C VAL A 357 -2.75 11.90 17.30
N SER A 358 -3.41 12.37 16.25
CA SER A 358 -3.76 13.78 16.07
C SER A 358 -4.64 14.31 17.20
N LEU A 359 -5.70 13.57 17.57
CA LEU A 359 -6.61 13.98 18.65
C LEU A 359 -5.91 14.05 20.01
N LEU A 360 -5.03 13.09 20.31
CA LEU A 360 -4.21 13.14 21.52
C LEU A 360 -3.28 14.37 21.52
N ALA A 361 -2.63 14.65 20.39
CA ALA A 361 -1.72 15.79 20.25
C ALA A 361 -2.45 17.12 20.38
N GLU A 362 -3.60 17.28 19.72
CA GLU A 362 -4.45 18.47 19.81
C GLU A 362 -4.92 18.70 21.24
N HIS A 363 -5.43 17.67 21.91
CA HIS A 363 -5.90 17.80 23.28
C HIS A 363 -4.78 18.18 24.26
N LEU A 364 -3.61 17.55 24.15
CA LEU A 364 -2.46 17.91 25.00
C LEU A 364 -1.97 19.34 24.74
N LEU A 365 -2.02 19.80 23.48
CA LEU A 365 -1.65 21.16 23.14
C LEU A 365 -2.67 22.18 23.66
N GLU A 366 -3.96 21.89 23.54
CA GLU A 366 -5.05 22.71 24.10
C GLU A 366 -4.91 22.84 25.63
N GLU A 367 -4.71 21.72 26.33
CA GLU A 367 -4.47 21.69 27.78
C GLU A 367 -3.24 22.52 28.16
N ALA A 368 -2.14 22.40 27.42
CA ALA A 368 -0.91 23.15 27.70
C ALA A 368 -1.06 24.68 27.49
N LEU A 369 -2.08 25.14 26.76
CA LEU A 369 -2.34 26.55 26.49
C LEU A 369 -3.43 27.15 27.40
N LEU A 370 -4.45 26.37 27.73
CA LEU A 370 -5.69 26.87 28.35
C LEU A 370 -5.99 26.24 29.72
N GLY A 371 -5.30 25.16 30.11
CA GLY A 371 -5.62 24.38 31.30
C GLY A 371 -5.16 25.04 32.60
N ASP A 372 -6.04 25.03 33.61
CA ASP A 372 -5.73 25.51 34.96
C ASP A 372 -4.77 24.57 35.72
N ASN A 373 -4.78 23.27 35.40
CA ASN A 373 -3.86 22.23 35.89
C ASN A 373 -3.44 21.31 34.74
N PRO A 374 -2.55 21.79 33.86
CA PRO A 374 -2.37 21.14 32.57
C PRO A 374 -1.49 19.88 32.70
N VAL A 375 -1.90 18.82 32.02
CA VAL A 375 -1.17 17.53 31.96
C VAL A 375 0.14 17.63 31.14
N ALA A 376 0.21 18.65 30.28
CA ALA A 376 1.37 19.00 29.48
C ALA A 376 1.71 20.48 29.67
N ALA A 377 2.99 20.84 29.57
CA ALA A 377 3.44 22.22 29.69
C ALA A 377 4.40 22.56 28.56
N ARG A 378 4.34 23.81 28.09
CA ARG A 378 5.26 24.35 27.08
C ARG A 378 6.56 24.89 27.67
N ALA A 379 6.60 25.05 28.99
CA ALA A 379 7.77 25.48 29.72
C ALA A 379 8.01 24.56 30.91
N ALA A 380 9.25 24.12 31.09
CA ALA A 380 9.61 23.29 32.24
C ALA A 380 11.04 23.57 32.69
N VAL A 381 11.30 23.32 33.98
CA VAL A 381 12.64 23.32 34.54
C VAL A 381 12.85 21.94 35.14
N THR A 382 13.88 21.25 34.67
CA THR A 382 14.12 19.84 34.97
C THR A 382 15.50 19.69 35.56
N VAL A 383 15.61 19.00 36.69
CA VAL A 383 16.90 18.52 37.18
C VAL A 383 17.19 17.18 36.51
N THR A 384 18.40 17.00 35.97
CA THR A 384 18.80 15.76 35.30
C THR A 384 20.32 15.55 35.40
N THR A 385 20.73 14.28 35.36
CA THR A 385 22.15 13.88 35.30
C THR A 385 22.72 13.93 33.89
N GLU A 386 21.88 14.16 32.88
CA GLU A 386 22.26 14.16 31.46
C GLU A 386 22.92 15.47 31.02
N VAL A 387 22.98 16.48 31.89
CA VAL A 387 23.69 17.74 31.66
C VAL A 387 24.68 18.00 32.80
N ASP A 388 25.81 18.61 32.48
CA ASP A 388 26.86 18.99 33.43
C ASP A 388 26.89 20.50 33.72
N ALA A 389 26.15 21.27 32.95
CA ALA A 389 25.95 22.71 33.11
C ALA A 389 24.51 23.06 32.79
N VAL A 390 24.04 24.19 33.32
CA VAL A 390 22.70 24.70 33.04
C VAL A 390 22.53 24.85 31.53
N THR A 391 21.58 24.14 30.96
CA THR A 391 21.34 24.08 29.52
C THR A 391 19.89 24.42 29.22
N THR A 392 19.66 25.43 28.40
CA THR A 392 18.30 25.87 28.02
C THR A 392 18.00 25.44 26.60
N LEU A 393 16.90 24.73 26.42
CA LEU A 393 16.34 24.32 25.13
C LEU A 393 15.21 25.27 24.74
N TYR A 394 15.24 25.75 23.51
CA TYR A 394 14.17 26.54 22.90
C TYR A 394 13.61 25.78 21.71
N VAL A 395 12.32 25.45 21.78
CA VAL A 395 11.57 24.89 20.66
C VAL A 395 10.95 26.05 19.89
N LEU A 396 11.38 26.22 18.65
CA LEU A 396 11.05 27.34 17.80
C LEU A 396 10.23 26.86 16.60
N ARG A 397 9.22 27.62 16.21
CA ARG A 397 8.53 27.44 14.94
C ARG A 397 8.98 28.54 13.99
N LEU A 398 9.65 28.11 12.92
CA LEU A 398 10.05 28.99 11.84
C LEU A 398 9.01 28.89 10.72
N ARG A 399 8.72 30.04 10.13
CA ARG A 399 7.79 30.18 9.01
C ARG A 399 8.55 30.82 7.86
N HIS A 400 8.41 30.28 6.67
CA HIS A 400 9.07 30.78 5.47
C HIS A 400 8.06 30.94 4.35
N GLN A 401 8.04 32.12 3.73
CA GLN A 401 7.28 32.35 2.52
C GLN A 401 8.11 31.90 1.32
N LEU A 402 7.68 30.81 0.69
CA LEU A 402 8.24 30.33 -0.58
C LEU A 402 7.46 30.93 -1.73
N SER A 403 8.15 31.62 -2.63
CA SER A 403 7.58 32.18 -3.84
C SER A 403 8.19 31.53 -5.08
N TYR A 404 7.34 31.19 -6.04
CA TYR A 404 7.79 30.66 -7.33
C TYR A 404 6.97 31.20 -8.48
N GLN A 405 7.61 31.37 -9.63
CA GLN A 405 6.94 31.77 -10.87
C GLN A 405 6.76 30.58 -11.81
N LYS A 406 5.52 30.35 -12.26
CA LYS A 406 5.19 29.32 -13.26
C LYS A 406 4.27 29.91 -14.33
N ARG A 407 4.69 29.81 -15.59
CA ARG A 407 3.91 30.30 -16.77
C ARG A 407 3.46 31.76 -16.64
N GLY A 408 4.29 32.63 -16.06
CA GLY A 408 3.98 34.05 -15.85
C GLY A 408 3.06 34.36 -14.66
N GLN A 409 2.66 33.35 -13.88
CA GLN A 409 1.92 33.54 -12.62
C GLN A 409 2.85 33.32 -11.43
N SER A 410 2.81 34.25 -10.48
CA SER A 410 3.50 34.13 -9.19
C SER A 410 2.62 33.35 -8.22
N HIS A 411 3.20 32.32 -7.60
CA HIS A 411 2.58 31.56 -6.54
C HIS A 411 3.36 31.77 -5.25
N HIS A 412 2.62 31.79 -4.13
CA HIS A 412 3.18 31.87 -2.79
C HIS A 412 2.70 30.68 -1.97
N LEU A 413 3.63 30.03 -1.29
CA LEU A 413 3.41 28.94 -0.36
C LEU A 413 4.00 29.33 0.99
N MET A 414 3.40 28.84 2.08
CA MET A 414 3.99 28.91 3.41
C MET A 414 4.63 27.56 3.71
N ALA A 415 5.89 27.58 4.09
CA ALA A 415 6.58 26.43 4.66
C ALA A 415 6.79 26.70 6.16
N GLU A 416 6.59 25.67 6.97
CA GLU A 416 6.79 25.76 8.41
C GLU A 416 7.67 24.61 8.86
N GLU A 417 8.59 24.91 9.78
CA GLU A 417 9.44 23.93 10.41
C GLU A 417 9.53 24.17 11.91
N THR A 418 9.72 23.10 12.67
CA THR A 418 10.00 23.18 14.10
C THR A 418 11.48 22.86 14.30
N VAL A 419 12.18 23.73 15.01
CA VAL A 419 13.62 23.61 15.27
C VAL A 419 13.86 23.76 16.76
N THR A 420 14.69 22.87 17.30
CA THR A 420 15.11 22.95 18.70
C THR A 420 16.56 23.40 18.76
N ILE A 421 16.82 24.48 19.48
CA ILE A 421 18.18 24.95 19.76
C ILE A 421 18.47 24.83 21.25
N ALA A 422 19.72 24.56 21.60
CA ALA A 422 20.17 24.48 22.98
C ALA A 422 21.26 25.52 23.27
N VAL A 423 21.24 26.07 24.48
CA VAL A 423 22.25 27.00 25.00
C VAL A 423 22.81 26.43 26.28
N ARG A 424 24.11 26.09 26.28
CA ARG A 424 24.82 25.57 27.45
C ARG A 424 25.58 26.70 28.15
N GLY A 425 25.41 26.78 29.46
CA GLY A 425 26.10 27.74 30.33
C GLY A 425 25.42 29.12 30.41
N ARG A 426 25.60 29.81 31.54
CA ARG A 426 25.03 31.15 31.80
C ARG A 426 25.99 32.31 31.53
N VAL A 427 27.28 32.10 31.79
CA VAL A 427 28.32 33.17 31.73
C VAL A 427 28.97 33.23 30.36
N GLN A 428 29.20 32.08 29.74
CA GLN A 428 29.69 31.93 28.37
C GLN A 428 28.73 30.99 27.62
N PRO A 429 27.61 31.52 27.09
CA PRO A 429 26.60 30.70 26.44
C PRO A 429 27.14 30.10 25.15
N GLU A 430 27.12 28.78 25.06
CA GLU A 430 27.46 28.00 23.87
C GLU A 430 26.18 27.49 23.19
N TRP A 431 25.98 27.80 21.92
CA TRP A 431 24.88 27.27 21.13
C TRP A 431 25.23 25.87 20.62
N LEU A 432 24.43 24.86 20.98
CA LEU A 432 24.64 23.47 20.55
C LEU A 432 23.89 23.16 19.25
N THR A 433 24.27 22.05 18.61
CA THR A 433 23.66 21.56 17.37
C THR A 433 22.25 20.99 17.58
N ASP A 434 21.45 20.98 16.50
CA ASP A 434 20.07 20.47 16.48
C ASP A 434 19.96 19.02 16.99
N GLU A 435 20.95 18.17 16.68
CA GLU A 435 20.94 16.75 17.08
C GLU A 435 21.07 16.59 18.60
N VAL A 436 22.03 17.30 19.21
CA VAL A 436 22.23 17.27 20.66
C VAL A 436 21.01 17.88 21.37
N ALA A 437 20.47 18.98 20.84
CA ALA A 437 19.28 19.62 21.39
C ALA A 437 18.06 18.68 21.36
N SER A 438 17.89 17.90 20.29
CA SER A 438 16.79 16.94 20.14
C SER A 438 16.90 15.76 21.08
N GLN A 439 18.12 15.28 21.36
CA GLN A 439 18.35 14.22 22.36
C GLN A 439 18.02 14.72 23.77
N LEU A 440 18.42 15.95 24.11
CA LEU A 440 18.17 16.54 25.42
C LEU A 440 16.68 16.79 25.71
N LEU A 441 15.82 16.93 24.69
CA LEU A 441 14.36 16.97 24.89
C LEU A 441 13.79 15.66 25.48
N LEU A 442 14.55 14.56 25.40
CA LEU A 442 14.15 13.24 25.88
C LEU A 442 14.73 12.90 27.26
N CYS A 443 15.40 13.87 27.89
CA CYS A 443 16.06 13.65 29.18
C CYS A 443 15.07 13.20 30.25
N GLN A 444 15.55 12.39 31.18
CA GLN A 444 14.77 11.95 32.32
C GLN A 444 14.96 12.89 33.52
N PRO A 445 13.86 13.33 34.17
CA PRO A 445 13.94 14.14 35.37
C PRO A 445 14.41 13.29 36.57
N SER A 446 15.33 13.82 37.38
CA SER A 446 15.80 13.20 38.63
C SER A 446 14.95 13.62 39.84
N GLY A 447 14.29 14.78 39.79
CA GLY A 447 13.51 15.32 40.90
C GLY A 447 12.58 16.46 40.52
N ASN A 448 11.72 16.85 41.47
CA ASN A 448 10.80 17.98 41.35
C ASN A 448 11.37 19.24 41.98
N LEU A 449 11.04 20.40 41.40
CA LEU A 449 11.45 21.72 41.87
C LEU A 449 10.25 22.53 42.38
N ASN A 450 10.53 23.54 43.20
CA ASN A 450 9.52 24.51 43.60
C ASN A 450 9.10 25.40 42.41
N THR A 451 7.79 25.55 42.20
CA THR A 451 7.19 26.38 41.15
C THR A 451 7.74 27.81 41.08
N ALA A 452 7.99 28.47 42.22
CA ALA A 452 8.53 29.84 42.23
C ALA A 452 9.95 29.91 41.65
N PHE A 453 10.76 28.88 41.92
CA PHE A 453 12.10 28.77 41.36
C PHE A 453 12.02 28.47 39.86
N MET A 454 11.14 27.56 39.45
CA MET A 454 10.93 27.24 38.04
C MET A 454 10.53 28.48 37.23
N GLN A 455 9.59 29.28 37.74
CA GLN A 455 9.17 30.53 37.10
C GLN A 455 10.33 31.51 36.92
N SER A 456 11.15 31.70 37.95
CA SER A 456 12.31 32.60 37.87
C SER A 456 13.31 32.16 36.80
N GLU A 457 13.57 30.85 36.68
CA GLU A 457 14.51 30.32 35.69
C GLU A 457 13.96 30.44 34.26
N ILE A 458 12.66 30.20 34.06
CA ILE A 458 12.01 30.42 32.76
C ILE A 458 12.03 31.91 32.36
N THR A 459 11.78 32.84 33.28
CA THR A 459 11.86 34.28 32.99
C THR A 459 13.26 34.68 32.51
N LYS A 460 14.32 34.22 33.19
CA LYS A 460 15.70 34.47 32.77
C LYS A 460 16.00 33.89 31.38
N ALA A 461 15.51 32.68 31.10
CA ALA A 461 15.66 32.04 29.80
C ALA A 461 14.97 32.85 28.68
N LEU A 462 13.77 33.38 28.92
CA LEU A 462 13.06 34.21 27.96
C LEU A 462 13.75 35.57 27.73
N GLU A 463 14.23 36.21 28.80
CA GLU A 463 14.99 37.46 28.71
C GLU A 463 16.28 37.28 27.92
N PHE A 464 17.02 36.19 28.17
CA PHE A 464 18.21 35.83 27.39
C PHE A 464 17.90 35.72 25.89
N LEU A 465 16.82 35.03 25.54
CA LEU A 465 16.42 34.85 24.14
C LEU A 465 16.06 36.18 23.47
N GLN A 466 15.34 37.06 24.19
CA GLN A 466 14.98 38.40 23.69
C GLN A 466 16.21 39.27 23.43
N GLN A 467 17.22 39.20 24.30
CA GLN A 467 18.49 39.93 24.13
C GLN A 467 19.30 39.41 22.93
N ASN A 468 19.10 38.16 22.53
CA ASN A 468 19.80 37.49 21.43
C ASN A 468 18.94 37.36 20.16
N SER A 469 17.99 38.25 19.93
CA SER A 469 17.10 38.23 18.75
C SER A 469 17.84 38.18 17.41
N ARG A 470 19.02 38.82 17.32
CA ARG A 470 19.86 38.78 16.10
C ARG A 470 20.33 37.36 15.74
N TYR A 471 20.60 36.52 16.73
CA TYR A 471 20.96 35.12 16.49
C TYR A 471 19.78 34.37 15.87
N LEU A 472 18.58 34.57 16.41
CA LEU A 472 17.35 33.99 15.86
C LEU A 472 17.11 34.44 14.41
N GLU A 473 17.21 35.73 14.11
CA GLU A 473 17.09 36.22 12.74
C GLU A 473 18.11 35.55 11.80
N SER A 474 19.38 35.43 12.23
CA SER A 474 20.41 34.75 11.44
C SER A 474 20.10 33.28 11.20
N LEU A 475 19.57 32.57 12.21
CA LEU A 475 19.13 31.19 12.11
C LEU A 475 17.97 31.04 11.11
N ALA A 476 16.98 31.94 11.16
CA ALA A 476 15.86 31.89 10.22
C ALA A 476 16.28 32.14 8.78
N HIS A 477 17.23 33.05 8.54
CA HIS A 477 17.81 33.28 7.23
C HIS A 477 18.62 32.07 6.74
N GLN A 478 19.46 31.48 7.60
CA GLN A 478 20.21 30.27 7.27
C GLN A 478 19.27 29.12 6.88
N ARG A 479 18.19 28.91 7.65
CA ARG A 479 17.19 27.89 7.34
C ARG A 479 16.42 28.17 6.05
N ALA A 480 16.12 29.44 5.76
CA ALA A 480 15.51 29.84 4.49
C ALA A 480 16.40 29.50 3.28
N GLU A 481 17.71 29.70 3.40
CA GLU A 481 18.68 29.36 2.36
C GLU A 481 18.78 27.86 2.12
N ILE A 482 18.79 27.06 3.20
CA ILE A 482 18.76 25.60 3.13
C ILE A 482 17.49 25.12 2.42
N LEU A 483 16.33 25.63 2.84
CA LEU A 483 15.04 25.29 2.22
C LEU A 483 14.99 25.68 0.74
N LEU A 484 15.56 26.83 0.36
CA LEU A 484 15.66 27.25 -1.03
C LEU A 484 16.55 26.30 -1.85
N ALA A 485 17.68 25.88 -1.30
CA ALA A 485 18.59 24.93 -1.94
C ALA A 485 17.92 23.56 -2.14
N ASP A 486 17.24 23.06 -1.11
CA ASP A 486 16.51 21.79 -1.15
C ASP A 486 15.35 21.87 -2.17
N HIS A 487 14.60 22.97 -2.20
CA HIS A 487 13.53 23.20 -3.19
C HIS A 487 14.08 23.22 -4.62
N ARG A 488 15.20 23.91 -4.86
CA ARG A 488 15.85 23.98 -6.19
C ARG A 488 16.27 22.60 -6.66
N ARG A 489 16.92 21.81 -5.80
CA ARG A 489 17.40 20.46 -6.11
C ARG A 489 16.26 19.55 -6.61
N VAL A 490 15.14 19.53 -5.87
CA VAL A 490 13.97 18.71 -6.23
C VAL A 490 13.31 19.20 -7.53
N ARG A 491 13.23 20.52 -7.74
CA ARG A 491 12.63 21.10 -8.95
C ARG A 491 13.50 20.91 -10.20
N GLU A 492 14.81 21.04 -10.07
CA GLU A 492 15.78 20.77 -11.13
C GLU A 492 15.76 19.30 -11.54
N ALA A 493 15.71 18.37 -10.59
CA ALA A 493 15.52 16.94 -10.86
C ALA A 493 14.22 16.67 -11.64
N ALA A 494 13.15 17.43 -11.35
CA ALA A 494 11.89 17.36 -12.09
C ALA A 494 11.91 18.10 -13.44
N ARG A 495 13.00 18.78 -13.82
CA ARG A 495 13.12 19.70 -14.96
C ARG A 495 12.05 20.81 -14.99
N ASP A 496 11.49 21.15 -13.83
CA ASP A 496 10.59 22.29 -13.67
C ASP A 496 11.48 23.48 -13.29
N ILE A 497 11.95 24.23 -14.28
CA ILE A 497 12.87 25.37 -14.06
C ILE A 497 12.05 26.65 -13.91
N GLY A 498 12.18 27.32 -12.77
CA GLY A 498 11.52 28.58 -12.46
C GLY A 498 12.39 29.50 -11.60
N GLN A 499 11.89 30.70 -11.33
CA GLN A 499 12.48 31.56 -10.31
C GLN A 499 11.87 31.20 -8.96
N TYR A 500 12.74 30.95 -7.97
CA TYR A 500 12.38 30.59 -6.60
C TYR A 500 13.04 31.55 -5.62
N ALA A 501 12.27 32.03 -4.65
CA ALA A 501 12.78 32.77 -3.51
C ALA A 501 12.07 32.31 -2.23
N VAL A 502 12.84 32.15 -1.16
CA VAL A 502 12.35 31.81 0.18
C VAL A 502 12.73 32.95 1.10
N VAL A 503 11.75 33.48 1.83
CA VAL A 503 11.95 34.57 2.78
C VAL A 503 11.43 34.14 4.15
N PRO A 504 12.23 34.23 5.22
CA PRO A 504 11.74 33.93 6.56
C PRO A 504 10.73 34.97 7.02
N CYS A 505 9.68 34.53 7.71
CA CYS A 505 8.73 35.38 8.39
C CYS A 505 9.24 35.62 9.82
N LEU A 506 9.53 36.87 10.15
CA LEU A 506 10.00 37.30 11.47
C LEU A 506 8.89 38.06 12.22
N PRO A 507 8.85 38.02 13.56
CA PRO A 507 9.75 37.28 14.45
C PRO A 507 9.46 35.77 14.49
N ILE A 508 10.45 34.98 14.93
CA ILE A 508 10.29 33.52 15.14
C ILE A 508 9.34 33.26 16.32
N ASP A 509 8.49 32.25 16.20
CA ASP A 509 7.58 31.87 17.29
C ASP A 509 8.29 30.93 18.28
N VAL A 510 8.25 31.28 19.56
CA VAL A 510 8.78 30.42 20.63
C VAL A 510 7.66 29.49 21.09
N MET A 511 7.76 28.22 20.70
CA MET A 511 6.78 27.19 21.03
C MET A 511 7.00 26.62 22.42
N GLY A 512 8.24 26.48 22.89
CA GLY A 512 8.53 25.99 24.23
C GLY A 512 9.92 26.33 24.75
N VAL A 513 10.08 26.31 26.07
CA VAL A 513 11.34 26.63 26.78
C VAL A 513 11.58 25.61 27.89
N TYR A 514 12.67 24.86 27.80
CA TYR A 514 13.00 23.84 28.78
C TYR A 514 14.37 24.13 29.37
N VAL A 515 14.47 24.35 30.68
CA VAL A 515 15.74 24.61 31.37
C VAL A 515 16.16 23.33 32.08
N LEU A 516 17.30 22.78 31.68
CA LEU A 516 17.91 21.61 32.29
C LEU A 516 18.97 22.05 33.30
N LEU A 517 18.84 21.58 34.53
CA LEU A 517 19.76 21.84 35.63
C LEU A 517 20.53 20.54 35.95
N PRO A 518 21.87 20.58 36.09
CA PRO A 518 22.62 19.43 36.56
C PRO A 518 22.23 19.06 38.00
N ASP A 519 22.23 17.76 38.30
CA ASP A 519 21.92 17.21 39.63
C ASP A 519 22.93 17.63 40.72
N GLU A 520 24.14 18.08 40.34
CA GLU A 520 25.23 18.44 41.24
C GLU A 520 25.27 19.94 41.64
N LEU A 521 24.19 20.70 41.42
CA LEU A 521 24.12 22.15 41.73
C LEU A 521 23.74 22.49 43.18
#